data_AF-A0A2V8IEG3-F1
#
_entry.id   AF-A0A2V8IEG3-F1
#
_cell.length_a   1.000
_cell.length_b   1.000
_cell.length_c   1.000
_cell.angle_alpha   90.00
_cell.angle_beta   90.00
_cell.angle_gamma   90.00
#
_symmetry.space_group_name_H-M   'P 1'
#
loop_
_entity.id
_entity.type
_entity.pdbx_description
1 polymer ?
#
loop_
_entity_poly.entity_id
_entity_poly.type
_entity_poly.pdbx_seq_one_letter_code
_entity_poly.pdbx_strand_id
1 'polypeptide(L)'
;MDIGGFLALLESSKLATGIRDSLYLFPLIESFHVLGLTVVFGTTVIVDLRLLGIASIRRPFTRVTSDILRWTWAAFGWTATTGMLMFITNANVYYHNFFFRTKMALLALAGLNVLIFELT
;
A
#
# COMPACT_ATOMS: atom_id res chain seq x y z
N MET A 1 -26.44 -7.14 7.24
CA MET A 1 -26.10 -6.26 6.12
C MET A 1 -25.33 -7.11 5.13
N ASP A 2 -25.78 -7.14 3.89
CA ASP A 2 -25.07 -7.79 2.78
C ASP A 2 -23.83 -6.97 2.39
N ILE A 3 -22.89 -7.61 1.69
CA ILE A 3 -21.64 -6.96 1.25
C ILE A 3 -21.95 -5.77 0.34
N GLY A 4 -22.97 -5.88 -0.52
CA GLY A 4 -23.42 -4.78 -1.38
C GLY A 4 -23.89 -3.57 -0.57
N GLY A 5 -24.75 -3.78 0.42
CA GLY A 5 -25.19 -2.73 1.34
C GLY A 5 -24.05 -2.04 2.10
N PHE A 6 -23.03 -2.80 2.52
CA PHE A 6 -21.84 -2.21 3.16
C PHE A 6 -21.01 -1.36 2.19
N LEU A 7 -20.77 -1.83 0.96
CA LEU A 7 -20.02 -1.08 -0.04
C LEU A 7 -20.73 0.22 -0.43
N ALA A 8 -22.06 0.19 -0.58
CA ALA A 8 -22.87 1.38 -0.84
C ALA A 8 -22.81 2.41 0.31
N LEU A 9 -22.71 1.96 1.56
CA LEU A 9 -22.52 2.85 2.71
C LEU A 9 -21.15 3.53 2.71
N LEU A 10 -20.10 2.82 2.27
CA LEU A 10 -18.77 3.42 2.11
C LEU A 10 -18.77 4.49 1.02
N GLU A 11 -19.37 4.20 -0.13
CA GLU A 11 -19.43 5.14 -1.28
C GLU A 11 -20.29 6.38 -1.02
N SER A 12 -21.35 6.23 -0.22
CA SER A 12 -22.24 7.35 0.16
C SER A 12 -21.74 8.16 1.35
N SER A 13 -20.61 7.77 1.96
CA SER A 13 -20.03 8.52 3.07
C SER A 13 -19.60 9.92 2.65
N LYS A 14 -19.72 10.91 3.56
CA LYS A 14 -19.32 12.31 3.29
C LYS A 14 -17.86 12.47 2.85
N LEU A 15 -16.99 11.57 3.34
CA LEU A 15 -15.59 11.52 2.92
C LEU A 15 -15.47 11.03 1.47
N ALA A 16 -16.15 9.94 1.12
CA ALA A 16 -16.14 9.41 -0.24
C ALA A 16 -16.74 10.38 -1.26
N THR A 17 -17.89 11.00 -0.95
CA THR A 17 -18.50 12.02 -1.82
C THR A 17 -17.62 13.27 -1.92
N GLY A 18 -17.08 13.77 -0.81
CA GLY A 18 -16.21 14.96 -0.82
C GLY A 18 -14.92 14.78 -1.64
N ILE A 19 -14.33 13.58 -1.65
CA ILE A 19 -13.17 13.26 -2.49
C ILE A 19 -13.58 13.11 -3.95
N ARG A 20 -14.70 12.40 -4.22
CA ARG A 20 -15.19 12.11 -5.57
C ARG A 20 -15.67 13.34 -6.32
N ASP A 21 -16.37 14.24 -5.63
CA ASP A 21 -16.96 15.45 -6.23
C ASP A 21 -15.91 16.56 -6.42
N SER A 22 -14.72 16.40 -5.84
CA SER A 22 -13.63 17.35 -5.97
C SER A 22 -12.73 17.03 -7.16
N LEU A 23 -12.55 18.01 -8.04
CA LEU A 23 -11.67 17.91 -9.22
C LEU A 23 -10.20 17.67 -8.87
N TYR A 24 -9.75 18.09 -7.67
CA TYR A 24 -8.34 18.08 -7.29
C TYR A 24 -8.00 17.02 -6.23
N LEU A 25 -8.94 16.67 -5.34
CA LEU A 25 -8.62 15.77 -4.23
C LEU A 25 -8.29 14.37 -4.72
N PHE A 26 -9.08 13.81 -5.65
CA PHE A 26 -8.82 12.48 -6.16
C PHE A 26 -7.45 12.38 -6.88
N PRO A 27 -7.11 13.26 -7.85
CA PRO A 27 -5.79 13.24 -8.49
C PRO A 27 -4.62 13.45 -7.52
N LEU A 28 -4.78 14.31 -6.51
CA LEU A 28 -3.74 14.52 -5.51
C LEU A 28 -3.52 13.28 -4.65
N ILE A 29 -4.60 12.67 -4.16
CA ILE A 29 -4.53 11.43 -3.37
C ILE A 29 -3.86 10.32 -4.19
N GLU A 30 -4.25 10.18 -5.46
CA GLU A 30 -3.65 9.21 -6.39
C GLU A 30 -2.15 9.49 -6.60
N SER A 31 -1.77 10.75 -6.80
CA SER A 31 -0.37 11.15 -6.97
C SER A 31 0.47 10.80 -5.73
N PHE A 32 -0.02 11.16 -4.54
CA PHE A 32 0.65 10.82 -3.27
C PHE A 32 0.69 9.32 -3.02
N HIS A 33 -0.33 8.57 -3.45
CA HIS A 33 -0.35 7.13 -3.38
C HIS A 33 0.77 6.51 -4.24
N VAL A 34 0.92 6.95 -5.49
CA VAL A 34 1.98 6.45 -6.38
C VAL A 34 3.36 6.81 -5.86
N LEU A 35 3.57 8.03 -5.35
CA LEU A 35 4.84 8.42 -4.73
C LEU A 35 5.19 7.52 -3.54
N GLY A 36 4.24 7.30 -2.62
CA GLY A 36 4.44 6.37 -1.51
C GLY A 36 4.75 4.95 -1.98
N LEU A 37 4.05 4.47 -3.01
CA LEU A 37 4.27 3.16 -3.61
C LEU A 37 5.69 3.02 -4.18
N THR A 38 6.22 4.05 -4.85
CA THR A 38 7.61 4.01 -5.37
C THR A 38 8.65 3.91 -4.25
N VAL A 39 8.40 4.55 -3.10
CA VAL A 39 9.28 4.46 -1.93
C VAL A 39 9.22 3.06 -1.32
N VAL A 40 8.02 2.51 -1.11
CA VAL A 40 7.86 1.13 -0.61
C VAL A 40 8.57 0.15 -1.55
N PHE A 41 8.27 0.21 -2.84
CA PHE A 41 8.87 -0.68 -3.83
C PHE A 41 10.40 -0.54 -3.88
N GLY A 42 10.92 0.69 -3.97
CA GLY A 42 12.36 0.94 -4.04
C GLY A 42 13.11 0.45 -2.80
N THR A 43 12.54 0.66 -1.60
CA THR A 43 13.15 0.18 -0.35
C THR A 43 13.12 -1.34 -0.23
N THR A 44 12.04 -2.00 -0.63
CA THR A 44 11.96 -3.48 -0.67
C THR A 44 12.98 -4.06 -1.64
N VAL A 45 13.09 -3.52 -2.86
CA VAL A 45 14.09 -3.99 -3.85
C VAL A 45 15.52 -3.85 -3.32
N ILE A 46 15.83 -2.77 -2.60
CA ILE A 46 17.15 -2.59 -1.98
C ILE A 46 17.44 -3.68 -0.92
N VAL A 47 16.45 -4.02 -0.10
CA VAL A 47 16.57 -5.09 0.91
C VAL A 47 16.75 -6.44 0.23
N ASP A 48 15.93 -6.76 -0.78
CA ASP A 48 15.98 -8.04 -1.49
C ASP A 48 17.30 -8.24 -2.23
N LEU A 49 17.77 -7.24 -2.99
CA LEU A 49 19.07 -7.30 -3.67
C LEU A 49 20.24 -7.45 -2.71
N ARG A 50 20.09 -6.94 -1.48
CA ARG A 50 21.10 -7.11 -0.43
C ARG A 50 21.05 -8.49 0.19
N LEU A 51 19.86 -9.05 0.44
CA LEU A 51 19.70 -10.43 0.91
C LEU A 51 20.25 -11.43 -0.10
N LEU A 52 20.12 -11.15 -1.40
CA LEU A 52 20.71 -11.94 -2.48
C LEU A 52 22.23 -11.75 -2.65
N GLY A 53 22.86 -10.84 -1.89
CA GLY A 53 24.30 -10.59 -1.97
C GLY A 53 24.75 -9.83 -3.24
N ILE A 54 23.82 -9.20 -3.96
CA ILE A 54 24.10 -8.50 -5.23
C ILE A 54 24.47 -7.02 -4.99
N ALA A 55 23.87 -6.37 -3.98
CA ALA A 55 24.04 -4.94 -3.73
C ALA A 55 24.36 -4.61 -2.24
N SER A 56 25.08 -3.50 -2.00
CA SER A 56 25.32 -2.94 -0.65
C SER A 56 26.07 -3.85 0.35
N ILE A 57 27.03 -4.66 -0.14
CA ILE A 57 27.79 -5.65 0.64
C ILE A 57 28.82 -5.01 1.59
N ARG A 58 29.25 -3.77 1.31
CA ARG A 58 30.35 -3.10 2.06
C ARG A 58 29.94 -2.38 3.34
N ARG A 59 28.65 -2.30 3.67
CA ARG A 59 28.15 -1.67 4.91
C ARG A 59 27.60 -2.74 5.86
N PRO A 60 27.74 -2.60 7.19
CA PRO A 60 27.13 -3.52 8.14
C PRO A 60 25.61 -3.61 7.92
N PHE A 61 25.10 -4.84 7.90
CA PHE A 61 23.70 -5.19 7.63
C PHE A 61 22.73 -4.47 8.56
N THR A 62 23.03 -4.45 9.86
CA THR A 62 22.12 -4.06 10.94
C THR A 62 21.70 -2.59 10.92
N ARG A 63 22.60 -1.65 10.59
CA ARG A 63 22.30 -0.21 10.67
C ARG A 63 21.49 0.31 9.48
N VAL A 64 21.78 -0.19 8.28
CA VAL A 64 21.13 0.30 7.07
C VAL A 64 19.75 -0.34 6.91
N THR A 65 19.59 -1.61 7.30
CA THR A 65 18.30 -2.30 7.22
C THR A 65 17.29 -1.74 8.22
N SER A 66 17.70 -1.37 9.45
CA SER A 66 16.75 -0.83 10.44
C SER A 66 16.15 0.51 10.02
N ASP A 67 16.97 1.40 9.44
CA ASP A 67 16.52 2.73 9.04
C ASP A 67 15.67 2.64 7.78
N ILE A 68 16.07 1.83 6.80
CA ILE A 68 15.28 1.58 5.58
C ILE A 68 13.92 0.99 5.95
N LEU A 69 13.87 -0.03 6.81
CA LEU A 69 12.60 -0.66 7.20
C LEU A 69 11.65 0.31 7.91
N ARG A 70 12.16 1.21 8.77
CA ARG A 70 11.33 2.26 9.40
C ARG A 70 10.68 3.16 8.35
N TRP A 71 11.45 3.59 7.35
CA TRP A 71 10.94 4.37 6.23
C TRP A 71 9.96 3.58 5.35
N THR A 72 10.23 2.29 5.11
CA THR A 72 9.32 1.40 4.37
C THR A 72 7.97 1.29 5.08
N TRP A 73 7.95 1.10 6.40
CA TRP A 73 6.71 1.03 7.17
C TRP A 73 5.95 2.36 7.20
N ALA A 74 6.65 3.49 7.33
CA ALA A 74 6.03 4.82 7.26
C ALA A 74 5.40 5.06 5.88
N ALA A 75 6.14 4.77 4.80
CA ALA A 75 5.66 4.89 3.42
C ALA A 75 4.51 3.92 3.13
N PHE A 76 4.55 2.70 3.69
CA PHE A 76 3.48 1.72 3.58
C PHE A 76 2.20 2.22 4.26
N GLY A 77 2.28 2.75 5.49
CA GLY A 77 1.13 3.32 6.19
C GLY A 77 0.50 4.49 5.42
N TRP A 78 1.32 5.38 4.86
CA TRP A 78 0.87 6.47 4.00
C TRP A 78 0.19 5.97 2.70
N THR A 79 0.80 4.98 2.05
CA THR A 79 0.27 4.42 0.80
C THR A 79 -1.02 3.63 1.05
N ALA A 80 -1.11 2.91 2.17
CA ALA A 80 -2.30 2.16 2.57
C ALA A 80 -3.47 3.10 2.89
N THR A 81 -3.22 4.20 3.63
CA THR A 81 -4.25 5.18 3.96
C THR A 81 -4.80 5.89 2.71
N THR A 82 -3.92 6.36 1.83
CA THR A 82 -4.33 6.94 0.53
C THR A 82 -5.06 5.93 -0.37
N GLY A 83 -4.61 4.68 -0.41
CA GLY A 83 -5.28 3.62 -1.15
C GLY A 83 -6.67 3.28 -0.61
N MET A 84 -6.84 3.33 0.71
CA MET A 84 -8.15 3.16 1.36
C MET A 84 -9.09 4.31 1.03
N LEU A 85 -8.58 5.55 1.02
CA LEU A 85 -9.34 6.72 0.58
C LEU A 85 -9.79 6.60 -0.88
N MET A 86 -8.94 6.08 -1.77
CA MET A 86 -9.36 5.79 -3.15
C MET A 86 -10.42 4.70 -3.20
N PHE A 87 -10.24 3.61 -2.43
CA PHE A 87 -11.19 2.50 -2.42
C PHE A 87 -12.60 2.93 -2.02
N ILE A 88 -12.76 3.75 -0.97
CA ILE A 88 -14.09 4.18 -0.50
C ILE A 88 -14.84 5.04 -1.53
N THR A 89 -14.16 5.70 -2.48
CA THR A 89 -14.83 6.54 -3.49
C THR A 89 -15.61 5.73 -4.52
N ASN A 90 -15.20 4.49 -4.79
CA ASN A 90 -15.82 3.59 -5.77
C ASN A 90 -15.69 2.13 -5.30
N ALA A 91 -16.07 1.86 -4.05
CA ALA A 91 -15.86 0.59 -3.36
C ALA A 91 -16.47 -0.61 -4.10
N ASN A 92 -17.66 -0.45 -4.68
CA ASN A 92 -18.36 -1.49 -5.42
C ASN A 92 -17.60 -1.87 -6.70
N VAL A 93 -17.14 -0.86 -7.45
CA VAL A 93 -16.35 -1.07 -8.67
C VAL A 93 -15.04 -1.79 -8.33
N TYR A 94 -14.32 -1.33 -7.31
CA TYR A 94 -13.05 -1.94 -6.91
C TYR A 94 -13.23 -3.34 -6.35
N TYR A 95 -14.27 -3.62 -5.57
CA TYR A 95 -14.54 -4.94 -5.00
C TYR A 95 -14.78 -5.99 -6.09
N HIS A 96 -15.54 -5.66 -7.13
CA HIS A 96 -15.82 -6.58 -8.23
C HIS A 96 -14.67 -6.68 -9.24
N ASN A 97 -13.75 -5.72 -9.25
CA ASN A 97 -12.58 -5.74 -10.13
C ASN A 97 -11.62 -6.89 -9.77
N PHE A 98 -11.35 -7.74 -10.75
CA PHE A 98 -10.42 -8.87 -10.60
C PHE A 98 -9.00 -8.42 -10.24
N PHE A 99 -8.47 -7.38 -10.89
CA PHE A 99 -7.12 -6.90 -10.66
C PHE A 99 -6.93 -6.32 -9.25
N PHE A 100 -7.95 -5.63 -8.73
CA PHE A 100 -7.92 -5.13 -7.37
C PHE A 100 -7.89 -6.27 -6.35
N ARG A 101 -8.72 -7.29 -6.52
CA ARG A 101 -8.73 -8.48 -5.64
C ARG A 101 -7.39 -9.22 -5.66
N THR A 102 -6.82 -9.42 -6.84
CA THR A 102 -5.48 -10.03 -6.97
C THR A 102 -4.41 -9.18 -6.28
N LYS A 103 -4.44 -7.85 -6.46
CA LYS A 103 -3.53 -6.93 -5.76
C LYS A 103 -3.62 -7.10 -4.24
N MET A 104 -4.83 -7.17 -3.69
CA MET A 104 -5.04 -7.35 -2.24
C MET A 104 -4.54 -8.71 -1.75
N ALA A 105 -4.75 -9.77 -2.52
CA ALA A 105 -4.22 -11.11 -2.20
C ALA A 105 -2.68 -11.13 -2.20
N LEU A 106 -2.05 -10.50 -3.20
CA LEU A 106 -0.58 -10.36 -3.26
C LEU A 106 -0.05 -9.53 -2.09
N LEU A 107 -0.75 -8.46 -1.70
CA LEU A 107 -0.37 -7.65 -0.55
C LEU A 107 -0.43 -8.45 0.77
N ALA A 108 -1.44 -9.30 0.93
CA ALA A 108 -1.53 -10.20 2.08
C ALA A 108 -0.40 -11.24 2.08
N LEU A 109 -0.07 -11.83 0.92
CA LEU A 109 1.07 -12.74 0.78
C LEU A 109 2.40 -12.05 1.10
N ALA A 110 2.59 -10.81 0.66
CA ALA A 110 3.77 -10.02 1.00
C ALA A 110 3.86 -9.77 2.51
N GLY A 111 2.75 -9.43 3.18
CA GLY A 111 2.69 -9.29 4.63
C GLY A 111 3.05 -10.58 5.37
N LEU A 112 2.54 -11.73 4.90
CA LEU A 112 2.90 -13.05 5.43
C LEU A 112 4.39 -13.35 5.25
N ASN A 113 4.96 -13.03 4.09
CA ASN A 113 6.38 -13.21 3.84
C ASN A 113 7.25 -12.43 4.83
N VAL A 114 6.93 -11.15 5.09
CA VAL A 114 7.64 -10.32 6.07
C VAL A 114 7.48 -10.88 7.49
N LEU A 115 6.29 -11.31 7.88
CA LEU A 115 6.05 -11.91 9.20
C LEU A 115 6.88 -13.18 9.41
N ILE A 116 6.95 -14.06 8.41
CA ILE A 116 7.77 -15.27 8.48
C ILE A 116 9.26 -14.91 8.58
N PHE A 117 9.70 -13.89 7.84
CA PHE A 117 11.08 -13.43 7.86
C PHE A 117 11.51 -12.84 9.21
N GLU A 118 10.62 -12.13 9.90
CA GLU A 118 10.90 -11.59 11.24
C GLU A 118 10.86 -12.67 12.34
N LEU A 119 10.10 -13.75 12.13
CA LEU A 119 9.93 -14.85 13.08
C LEU A 119 10.97 -15.97 12.96
N THR A 120 11.72 -16.04 11.85
CA THR A 120 12.70 -17.12 11.55
C THR A 120 14.12 -16.60 11.67
#